data_AF-A0A1E7GR36-F1
#
_entry.id   AF-A0A1E7GR36-F1
#
_cell.length_a   1.000
_cell.length_b   1.000
_cell.length_c   1.000
_cell.angle_alpha   90.00
_cell.angle_beta   90.00
_cell.angle_gamma   90.00
#
_symmetry.space_group_name_H-M   'P 1'
#
loop_
_entity.id
_entity.type
_entity.pdbx_description
1 polymer ?
#
loop_
_entity_poly.entity_id
_entity_poly.type
_entity_poly.pdbx_seq_one_letter_code
_entity_poly.pdbx_strand_id
1 'polypeptide(L)'
;DTGGELMRVKTLLVLVLTVFLAVGNAIAAPGDFDGPYSLHGVTLDVANWWATSVVGSSQQNPPENILGPVDGKWAIGSPSDGWITVGFDQAITNGSGDDFAVWENGFNVGATGRIYAELGYVDVSTDGDNWVEFPSAYLEVESGSPNIDPTYVYNLAGNYEAHYIPVEEREGTPFDLEDILSTSEVLAGLVDPNEINYIRLRDIIGGGEGGDNWDQATYFGDNRDHWIHDGISYGGGADWDAIGVMNAVPIPGAAWLLGSGLLGLIGIRRRKVSNH
;
A
#
# COMPACT_ATOMS: atom_id res chain seq x y z
N ASP A 1 -9.66 60.30 -37.15
CA ASP A 1 -9.33 58.93 -37.58
C ASP A 1 -8.70 58.16 -36.44
N THR A 2 -9.53 57.39 -35.75
CA THR A 2 -9.18 56.55 -34.62
C THR A 2 -9.94 55.24 -34.78
N GLY A 3 -9.23 54.10 -34.69
CA GLY A 3 -9.83 52.84 -34.26
C GLY A 3 -9.59 51.61 -35.15
N GLY A 4 -9.21 50.50 -34.51
CA GLY A 4 -9.61 49.13 -34.86
C GLY A 4 -8.62 48.36 -35.75
N GLU A 5 -7.73 47.50 -35.23
CA GLU A 5 -8.01 46.13 -34.74
C GLU A 5 -8.54 45.18 -35.83
N LEU A 6 -7.70 44.29 -36.40
CA LEU A 6 -8.05 42.88 -36.69
C LEU A 6 -6.89 42.03 -37.27
N MET A 7 -6.79 40.80 -36.75
CA MET A 7 -6.17 39.56 -37.31
C MET A 7 -4.63 39.49 -37.37
N ARG A 8 -3.93 38.86 -36.40
CA ARG A 8 -3.81 37.40 -36.11
C ARG A 8 -3.59 36.54 -37.36
N VAL A 9 -2.45 35.83 -37.43
CA VAL A 9 -2.33 34.37 -37.73
C VAL A 9 -0.84 33.98 -37.94
N LYS A 10 -0.35 33.12 -37.01
CA LYS A 10 0.65 32.03 -37.15
C LYS A 10 2.07 32.42 -37.59
N THR A 11 3.11 32.25 -36.78
CA THR A 11 3.69 30.94 -36.39
C THR A 11 4.56 31.12 -35.14
N LEU A 12 4.20 30.49 -34.02
CA LEU A 12 5.03 30.39 -32.83
C LEU A 12 5.56 28.96 -32.76
N LEU A 13 6.86 28.78 -32.98
CA LEU A 13 7.53 27.49 -32.84
C LEU A 13 7.69 27.22 -31.34
N VAL A 14 7.09 26.12 -30.88
CA VAL A 14 7.18 25.61 -29.51
C VAL A 14 8.56 24.98 -29.32
N LEU A 15 9.37 25.52 -28.43
CA LEU A 15 10.56 24.86 -27.89
C LEU A 15 10.34 24.68 -26.39
N VAL A 16 9.76 23.54 -26.00
CA VAL A 16 9.68 23.13 -24.59
C VAL A 16 11.02 22.46 -24.28
N LEU A 17 11.87 23.17 -23.54
CA LEU A 17 13.09 22.63 -22.97
C LEU A 17 12.79 22.24 -21.52
N THR A 18 12.38 20.99 -21.29
CA THR A 18 12.23 20.44 -19.94
C THR A 18 13.60 19.98 -19.46
N VAL A 19 14.22 20.78 -18.58
CA VAL A 19 15.41 20.37 -17.84
C VAL A 19 14.91 19.64 -16.59
N PHE A 20 14.94 18.31 -16.61
CA PHE A 20 14.89 17.53 -15.38
C PHE A 20 16.29 17.52 -14.78
N LEU A 21 16.49 18.31 -13.71
CA LEU A 21 17.57 18.10 -12.77
C LEU A 21 17.20 16.86 -11.95
N ALA A 22 17.66 15.69 -12.39
CA ALA A 22 17.69 14.50 -11.57
C ALA A 22 18.71 14.76 -10.44
N VAL A 23 18.22 15.13 -9.26
CA VAL A 23 18.98 14.94 -8.03
C VAL A 23 18.82 13.46 -7.72
N GLY A 24 19.81 12.67 -8.13
CA GLY A 24 19.82 11.23 -7.87
C GLY A 24 19.96 10.99 -6.38
N ASN A 25 18.85 10.66 -5.72
CA ASN A 25 18.91 9.66 -4.68
C ASN A 25 19.18 8.34 -5.41
N ALA A 26 20.25 7.64 -5.03
CA ALA A 26 20.52 6.32 -5.56
C ALA A 26 19.44 5.37 -5.03
N ILE A 27 18.31 5.31 -5.73
CA ILE A 27 17.35 4.21 -5.62
C ILE A 27 18.08 3.00 -6.21
N ALA A 28 18.10 1.89 -5.48
CA ALA A 28 18.61 0.63 -6.01
C ALA A 28 17.96 0.38 -7.38
N ALA A 29 18.77 0.12 -8.40
CA ALA A 29 18.21 -0.14 -9.72
C ALA A 29 17.28 -1.36 -9.63
N PRO A 30 16.10 -1.34 -10.27
CA PRO A 30 15.25 -2.52 -10.33
C PRO A 30 16.07 -3.67 -10.91
N GLY A 31 16.27 -4.73 -10.12
CA GLY A 31 16.96 -5.94 -10.59
C GLY A 31 18.31 -6.27 -9.98
N ASP A 32 18.74 -5.68 -8.86
CA ASP A 32 19.79 -6.34 -8.06
C ASP A 32 19.24 -7.03 -6.83
N PHE A 33 18.15 -6.57 -6.21
CA PHE A 33 17.48 -7.18 -5.03
C PHE A 33 18.42 -7.90 -4.05
N ASP A 34 19.66 -7.42 -3.91
CA ASP A 34 20.76 -8.07 -3.19
C ASP A 34 20.87 -7.46 -1.78
N GLY A 35 19.94 -6.54 -1.44
CA GLY A 35 20.00 -5.66 -0.29
C GLY A 35 21.26 -4.77 -0.26
N PRO A 36 21.34 -3.81 0.68
CA PRO A 36 20.24 -3.27 1.45
C PRO A 36 19.31 -2.39 0.59
N TYR A 37 18.00 -2.56 0.76
CA TYR A 37 16.94 -1.67 0.28
C TYR A 37 16.97 -0.33 1.00
N SER A 38 16.47 0.72 0.33
CA SER A 38 16.27 2.02 0.99
C SER A 38 15.24 1.87 2.11
N LEU A 39 15.52 2.45 3.29
CA LEU A 39 14.46 2.72 4.26
C LEU A 39 13.48 3.69 3.60
N HIS A 40 12.27 3.20 3.31
CA HIS A 40 11.18 3.96 2.72
C HIS A 40 9.90 3.71 3.50
N GLY A 41 9.99 3.81 4.82
CA GLY A 41 8.80 3.83 5.67
C GLY A 41 8.00 5.10 5.37
N VAL A 42 6.68 5.01 5.50
CA VAL A 42 5.80 6.15 5.26
C VAL A 42 4.97 6.46 6.50
N THR A 43 4.88 7.74 6.85
CA THR A 43 4.03 8.17 7.96
C THR A 43 2.57 8.29 7.51
N LEU A 44 1.65 8.38 8.47
CA LEU A 44 0.20 8.43 8.19
C LEU A 44 -0.26 9.57 7.26
N ASP A 45 0.56 10.62 7.10
CA ASP A 45 0.24 11.80 6.29
C ASP A 45 0.13 11.50 4.78
N VAL A 46 0.65 10.35 4.34
CA VAL A 46 0.57 9.91 2.95
C VAL A 46 -0.81 9.34 2.58
N ALA A 47 -1.59 8.90 3.56
CA ALA A 47 -2.84 8.20 3.34
C ALA A 47 -3.98 9.18 3.01
N ASN A 48 -4.63 8.97 1.87
CA ASN A 48 -5.80 9.73 1.43
C ASN A 48 -7.11 9.19 2.05
N TRP A 49 -7.21 7.87 2.26
CA TRP A 49 -8.27 7.20 3.01
C TRP A 49 -7.75 5.88 3.58
N TRP A 50 -8.62 5.17 4.29
CA TRP A 50 -8.27 4.01 5.11
C TRP A 50 -9.20 2.83 4.80
N ALA A 51 -8.79 1.63 5.23
CA ALA A 51 -9.69 0.48 5.27
C ALA A 51 -10.98 0.80 6.04
N THR A 52 -12.13 0.39 5.50
CA THR A 52 -13.46 0.76 6.02
C THR A 52 -14.25 -0.43 6.56
N SER A 53 -13.87 -1.65 6.22
CA SER A 53 -14.57 -2.85 6.66
C SER A 53 -13.63 -4.04 6.83
N VAL A 54 -13.96 -4.93 7.78
CA VAL A 54 -13.37 -6.28 7.86
C VAL A 54 -14.33 -7.23 7.15
N VAL A 55 -13.81 -7.95 6.16
CA VAL A 55 -14.57 -8.90 5.32
C VAL A 55 -14.42 -10.33 5.83
N GLY A 56 -13.29 -10.65 6.46
CA GLY A 56 -13.05 -11.93 7.09
C GLY A 56 -11.80 -11.92 7.95
N SER A 57 -11.73 -12.82 8.92
CA SER A 57 -10.54 -13.04 9.75
C SER A 57 -10.50 -14.47 10.27
N SER A 58 -9.30 -14.98 10.57
CA SER A 58 -9.15 -16.25 11.31
C SER A 58 -9.36 -16.10 12.82
N GLN A 59 -9.43 -14.86 13.34
CA GLN A 59 -9.54 -14.54 14.77
C GLN A 59 -10.88 -13.91 15.17
N GLN A 60 -11.24 -14.07 16.46
CA GLN A 60 -12.53 -13.67 17.01
C GLN A 60 -12.59 -12.28 17.70
N ASN A 61 -11.48 -11.57 17.94
CA ASN A 61 -11.50 -10.30 18.72
C ASN A 61 -10.40 -9.29 18.34
N PRO A 62 -10.70 -7.97 18.47
CA PRO A 62 -11.60 -7.25 17.59
C PRO A 62 -10.86 -6.91 16.28
N PRO A 63 -11.18 -7.59 15.16
CA PRO A 63 -10.49 -7.34 13.90
C PRO A 63 -10.73 -5.91 13.37
N GLU A 64 -11.77 -5.21 13.84
CA GLU A 64 -12.11 -3.85 13.43
C GLU A 64 -11.10 -2.79 13.91
N ASN A 65 -10.17 -3.15 14.79
CA ASN A 65 -9.08 -2.29 15.22
C ASN A 65 -8.17 -1.83 14.07
N ILE A 66 -8.09 -2.62 12.98
CA ILE A 66 -7.34 -2.27 11.76
C ILE A 66 -8.00 -1.17 10.91
N LEU A 67 -9.21 -0.74 11.27
CA LEU A 67 -10.01 0.18 10.46
C LEU A 67 -9.77 1.63 10.86
N GLY A 68 -9.71 2.49 9.84
CA GLY A 68 -9.42 3.91 10.03
C GLY A 68 -7.93 4.21 10.20
N PRO A 69 -7.59 5.43 10.66
CA PRO A 69 -6.22 5.86 10.83
C PRO A 69 -5.49 5.10 11.93
N VAL A 70 -4.18 5.01 11.79
CA VAL A 70 -3.20 4.58 12.81
C VAL A 70 -3.56 5.21 14.16
N ASP A 71 -3.81 4.38 15.17
CA ASP A 71 -4.17 4.85 16.51
C ASP A 71 -3.61 4.00 17.65
N GLY A 72 -2.88 2.93 17.33
CA GLY A 72 -2.26 2.00 18.29
C GLY A 72 -3.24 1.09 18.99
N LYS A 73 -4.48 0.97 18.48
CA LYS A 73 -5.38 -0.11 18.84
C LYS A 73 -5.13 -1.21 17.83
N TRP A 74 -4.17 -2.07 18.15
CA TRP A 74 -3.79 -3.17 17.28
C TRP A 74 -4.89 -4.22 17.15
N ALA A 75 -5.11 -4.72 15.94
CA ALA A 75 -5.83 -5.95 15.68
C ALA A 75 -4.85 -7.12 15.90
N ILE A 76 -4.99 -7.82 17.03
CA ILE A 76 -3.97 -8.77 17.47
C ILE A 76 -3.76 -9.91 16.45
N GLY A 77 -2.50 -10.13 16.10
CA GLY A 77 -2.03 -11.28 15.35
C GLY A 77 -2.10 -12.53 16.21
N SER A 78 -2.68 -13.60 15.69
CA SER A 78 -2.55 -14.89 16.36
C SER A 78 -1.19 -15.46 16.00
N PRO A 79 -0.37 -15.92 16.97
CA PRO A 79 0.93 -16.59 16.75
C PRO A 79 0.79 -17.96 16.03
N SER A 80 -0.05 -18.07 15.02
CA SER A 80 -0.49 -19.33 14.45
C SER A 80 -1.15 -19.15 13.06
N ASP A 81 -0.54 -18.36 12.17
CA ASP A 81 -1.01 -18.15 10.79
C ASP A 81 -2.36 -17.39 10.77
N GLY A 82 -2.39 -16.33 11.58
CA GLY A 82 -3.49 -15.37 11.59
C GLY A 82 -3.69 -14.72 10.22
N TRP A 83 -4.94 -14.46 9.83
CA TRP A 83 -5.20 -13.63 8.66
C TRP A 83 -6.39 -12.72 8.88
N ILE A 84 -6.36 -11.57 8.22
CA ILE A 84 -7.45 -10.60 8.17
C ILE A 84 -7.60 -10.09 6.75
N THR A 85 -8.82 -9.95 6.28
CA THR A 85 -9.17 -9.34 5.00
C THR A 85 -9.99 -8.10 5.26
N VAL A 86 -9.54 -6.98 4.71
CA VAL A 86 -10.22 -5.69 4.77
C VAL A 86 -10.76 -5.30 3.40
N GLY A 87 -11.79 -4.46 3.40
CA GLY A 87 -12.35 -3.83 2.21
C GLY A 87 -12.33 -2.31 2.30
N PHE A 88 -12.47 -1.67 1.13
CA PHE A 88 -12.44 -0.22 0.97
C PHE A 88 -13.72 0.29 0.31
N ASP A 89 -14.17 1.49 0.69
CA ASP A 89 -15.30 2.17 0.04
C ASP A 89 -14.96 2.65 -1.38
N GLN A 90 -13.66 2.84 -1.64
CA GLN A 90 -13.11 3.22 -2.94
C GLN A 90 -11.93 2.29 -3.25
N ALA A 91 -11.94 1.71 -4.45
CA ALA A 91 -10.88 0.85 -4.91
C ALA A 91 -9.53 1.57 -4.99
N ILE A 92 -8.47 0.84 -4.66
CA ILE A 92 -7.08 1.24 -4.84
C ILE A 92 -6.75 1.09 -6.32
N THR A 93 -6.02 2.05 -6.89
CA THR A 93 -5.54 1.99 -8.28
C THR A 93 -4.03 2.01 -8.29
N ASN A 94 -3.43 1.26 -9.21
CA ASN A 94 -2.02 1.41 -9.56
C ASN A 94 -1.75 2.82 -10.07
N GLY A 95 -0.95 3.57 -9.32
CA GLY A 95 -0.59 4.95 -9.57
C GLY A 95 0.91 5.12 -9.84
N SER A 96 1.48 6.21 -9.34
CA SER A 96 2.92 6.45 -9.46
C SER A 96 3.55 6.22 -8.09
N GLY A 97 4.46 5.26 -7.99
CA GLY A 97 5.03 4.82 -6.72
C GLY A 97 3.99 4.11 -5.86
N ASP A 98 4.28 3.98 -4.58
CA ASP A 98 3.46 3.27 -3.60
C ASP A 98 1.97 3.65 -3.66
N ASP A 99 1.11 2.63 -3.60
CA ASP A 99 -0.34 2.77 -3.73
C ASP A 99 -1.07 2.64 -2.40
N PHE A 100 -0.49 1.92 -1.45
CA PHE A 100 -0.97 1.79 -0.08
C PHE A 100 0.18 1.45 0.87
N ALA A 101 -0.10 1.54 2.18
CA ALA A 101 0.83 1.11 3.21
C ALA A 101 0.12 0.40 4.35
N VAL A 102 0.85 -0.50 5.01
CA VAL A 102 0.39 -1.32 6.13
C VAL A 102 1.15 -0.93 7.40
N TRP A 103 0.42 -0.55 8.44
CA TRP A 103 0.96 -0.30 9.77
C TRP A 103 0.76 -1.52 10.66
N GLU A 104 1.79 -1.80 11.44
CA GLU A 104 1.94 -2.93 12.37
C GLU A 104 2.56 -2.36 13.67
N ASN A 105 2.92 -3.18 14.65
CA ASN A 105 3.48 -2.79 15.94
C ASN A 105 5.03 -2.77 16.01
N GLY A 106 5.77 -2.88 14.91
CA GLY A 106 7.23 -2.97 14.93
C GLY A 106 7.92 -1.88 15.77
N PHE A 107 9.05 -2.23 16.42
CA PHE A 107 9.77 -1.29 17.29
C PHE A 107 11.29 -1.41 17.25
N ASN A 108 11.97 -0.29 17.48
CA ASN A 108 13.44 -0.26 17.57
C ASN A 108 13.98 -1.10 18.73
N VAL A 109 14.96 -1.95 18.44
CA VAL A 109 15.65 -2.79 19.42
C VAL A 109 16.83 -2.01 20.00
N GLY A 110 16.55 -1.11 20.92
CA GLY A 110 17.57 -0.23 21.52
C GLY A 110 18.26 0.65 20.47
N ALA A 111 19.55 0.93 20.65
CA ALA A 111 20.33 1.78 19.74
C ALA A 111 21.05 0.97 18.63
N THR A 112 20.41 -0.09 18.13
CA THR A 112 21.03 -1.03 17.17
C THR A 112 20.76 -0.68 15.71
N GLY A 113 19.70 0.09 15.42
CA GLY A 113 19.20 0.30 14.06
C GLY A 113 18.42 -0.90 13.51
N ARG A 114 18.05 -1.87 14.37
CA ARG A 114 17.25 -3.04 14.02
C ARG A 114 15.84 -2.90 14.56
N ILE A 115 14.89 -3.51 13.86
CA ILE A 115 13.47 -3.53 14.22
C ILE A 115 13.13 -4.92 14.75
N TYR A 116 12.43 -4.98 15.88
CA TYR A 116 11.64 -6.14 16.24
C TYR A 116 10.43 -6.11 15.30
N ALA A 117 10.43 -6.99 14.31
CA ALA A 117 9.40 -7.08 13.30
C ALA A 117 8.52 -8.30 13.56
N GLU A 118 7.23 -8.12 13.35
CA GLU A 118 6.24 -9.19 13.22
C GLU A 118 5.70 -9.13 11.79
N LEU A 119 6.24 -9.99 10.94
CA LEU A 119 6.12 -9.90 9.49
C LEU A 119 4.84 -10.54 8.97
N GLY A 120 4.34 -10.02 7.86
CA GLY A 120 3.22 -10.65 7.17
C GLY A 120 3.26 -10.53 5.66
N TYR A 121 2.68 -11.53 5.00
CA TYR A 121 2.37 -11.46 3.58
C TYR A 121 1.18 -10.52 3.35
N VAL A 122 1.20 -9.88 2.19
CA VAL A 122 0.12 -9.01 1.72
C VAL A 122 -0.42 -9.56 0.41
N ASP A 123 -1.71 -9.90 0.41
CA ASP A 123 -2.44 -10.29 -0.79
C ASP A 123 -3.44 -9.21 -1.19
N VAL A 124 -3.64 -9.01 -2.49
CA VAL A 124 -4.64 -8.08 -3.04
C VAL A 124 -5.63 -8.79 -3.93
N SER A 125 -6.86 -8.25 -3.98
CA SER A 125 -7.92 -8.80 -4.80
C SER A 125 -8.89 -7.72 -5.30
N THR A 126 -9.39 -7.92 -6.52
CA THR A 126 -10.47 -7.15 -7.11
C THR A 126 -11.84 -7.62 -6.64
N ASP A 127 -12.05 -8.93 -6.47
CA ASP A 127 -13.38 -9.53 -6.29
C ASP A 127 -13.56 -10.31 -4.98
N GLY A 128 -12.49 -10.52 -4.22
CA GLY A 128 -12.45 -11.31 -3.00
C GLY A 128 -12.30 -12.82 -3.22
N ASP A 129 -12.33 -13.28 -4.48
CA ASP A 129 -12.25 -14.69 -4.87
C ASP A 129 -10.88 -15.01 -5.51
N ASN A 130 -10.33 -14.12 -6.34
CA ASN A 130 -9.03 -14.24 -6.98
C ASN A 130 -8.02 -13.33 -6.30
N TRP A 131 -6.83 -13.84 -5.98
CA TRP A 131 -5.85 -13.16 -5.12
C TRP A 131 -4.46 -13.17 -5.75
N VAL A 132 -3.72 -12.09 -5.56
CA VAL A 132 -2.28 -12.02 -5.81
C VAL A 132 -1.58 -11.72 -4.51
N GLU A 133 -0.67 -12.60 -4.09
CA GLU A 133 0.33 -12.29 -3.06
C GLU A 133 1.38 -11.36 -3.67
N PHE A 134 1.74 -10.29 -2.95
CA PHE A 134 2.88 -9.48 -3.31
C PHE A 134 4.16 -10.31 -3.28
N PRO A 135 4.93 -10.37 -4.38
CA PRO A 135 6.24 -10.98 -4.35
C PRO A 135 7.12 -10.29 -3.31
N SER A 136 7.77 -11.07 -2.46
CA SER A 136 8.52 -10.59 -1.29
C SER A 136 9.97 -11.11 -1.29
N ALA A 137 10.85 -10.41 -0.58
CA ALA A 137 12.23 -10.84 -0.37
C ALA A 137 12.64 -10.66 1.09
N TYR A 138 13.28 -11.68 1.66
CA TYR A 138 13.87 -11.70 2.99
C TYR A 138 15.31 -12.19 2.89
N LEU A 139 16.25 -11.26 2.88
CA LEU A 139 17.66 -11.53 2.58
C LEU A 139 18.56 -11.40 3.81
N GLU A 140 17.96 -11.20 4.97
CA GLU A 140 18.69 -11.09 6.22
C GLU A 140 19.42 -12.40 6.51
N VAL A 141 20.74 -12.30 6.70
CA VAL A 141 21.59 -13.44 7.00
C VAL A 141 21.77 -13.52 8.52
N GLU A 142 21.19 -14.56 9.13
CA GLU A 142 21.28 -15.01 10.54
C GLU A 142 20.15 -14.62 11.53
N SER A 143 19.55 -15.65 12.13
CA SER A 143 19.62 -15.99 13.59
C SER A 143 18.34 -16.62 14.16
N GLY A 144 17.24 -16.65 13.39
CA GLY A 144 15.94 -17.11 13.92
C GLY A 144 15.34 -16.14 14.93
N SER A 145 15.71 -14.85 14.86
CA SER A 145 15.22 -13.79 15.73
C SER A 145 14.32 -12.82 14.94
N PRO A 146 13.28 -12.25 15.58
CA PRO A 146 12.46 -11.19 14.97
C PRO A 146 13.18 -9.84 14.90
N ASN A 147 14.42 -9.74 15.42
CA ASN A 147 15.22 -8.53 15.39
C ASN A 147 15.97 -8.42 14.04
N ILE A 148 15.32 -7.85 13.04
CA ILE A 148 15.82 -7.81 11.66
C ILE A 148 16.50 -6.47 11.33
N ASP A 149 17.38 -6.48 10.34
CA ASP A 149 17.71 -5.25 9.61
C ASP A 149 16.64 -5.05 8.53
N PRO A 150 15.78 -4.02 8.65
CA PRO A 150 14.65 -3.85 7.74
C PRO A 150 15.08 -3.53 6.31
N THR A 151 16.35 -3.15 6.10
CA THR A 151 16.89 -2.95 4.75
C THR A 151 17.11 -4.24 3.98
N TYR A 152 16.98 -5.42 4.57
CA TYR A 152 17.02 -6.70 3.84
C TYR A 152 15.64 -7.33 3.64
N VAL A 153 14.57 -6.55 3.86
CA VAL A 153 13.18 -7.01 3.72
C VAL A 153 12.43 -6.14 2.72
N TYR A 154 11.74 -6.79 1.78
CA TYR A 154 10.94 -6.14 0.74
C TYR A 154 9.57 -6.83 0.61
N ASN A 155 8.51 -6.02 0.49
CA ASN A 155 7.11 -6.46 0.34
C ASN A 155 6.63 -7.47 1.42
N LEU A 156 7.15 -7.34 2.64
CA LEU A 156 6.58 -7.95 3.84
C LEU A 156 6.19 -6.82 4.78
N ALA A 157 4.94 -6.81 5.24
CA ALA A 157 4.47 -5.82 6.20
C ALA A 157 5.15 -6.03 7.57
N GLY A 158 5.25 -4.99 8.40
CA GLY A 158 5.74 -5.10 9.79
C GLY A 158 7.23 -4.83 10.00
N ASN A 159 7.94 -4.32 9.00
CA ASN A 159 9.38 -4.05 9.05
C ASN A 159 9.75 -2.60 9.43
N TYR A 160 8.83 -1.79 9.96
CA TYR A 160 9.07 -0.39 10.32
C TYR A 160 8.69 -0.06 11.76
N GLU A 161 9.20 1.05 12.30
CA GLU A 161 8.90 1.49 13.66
C GLU A 161 7.52 2.14 13.74
N ALA A 162 6.64 1.54 14.54
CA ALA A 162 5.29 2.02 14.76
C ALA A 162 4.83 1.89 16.23
N HIS A 163 5.66 1.33 17.13
CA HIS A 163 5.33 1.21 18.55
C HIS A 163 6.34 1.97 19.42
N TYR A 164 5.84 2.49 20.55
CA TYR A 164 6.56 3.29 21.55
C TYR A 164 7.02 4.69 21.10
N ILE A 165 6.63 5.10 19.89
CA ILE A 165 6.83 6.45 19.36
C ILE A 165 5.49 7.19 19.17
N PRO A 166 5.50 8.54 19.04
CA PRO A 166 4.30 9.32 18.74
C PRO A 166 3.58 8.82 17.49
N VAL A 167 2.25 8.88 17.46
CA VAL A 167 1.42 8.31 16.38
C VAL A 167 1.79 8.92 15.03
N GLU A 168 2.06 10.22 14.99
CA GLU A 168 2.49 10.98 13.82
C GLU A 168 3.86 10.57 13.24
N GLU A 169 4.69 9.90 14.04
CA GLU A 169 6.01 9.41 13.64
C GLU A 169 5.99 7.93 13.24
N ARG A 170 4.85 7.24 13.39
CA ARG A 170 4.74 5.82 13.06
C ARG A 170 4.81 5.58 11.58
N GLU A 171 5.65 4.64 11.20
CA GLU A 171 5.90 4.27 9.81
C GLU A 171 5.17 2.96 9.44
N GLY A 172 4.58 2.96 8.26
CA GLY A 172 4.01 1.78 7.63
C GLY A 172 4.92 1.26 6.53
N THR A 173 4.80 -0.02 6.20
CA THR A 173 5.41 -0.63 5.04
C THR A 173 4.62 -0.24 3.79
N PRO A 174 5.20 0.49 2.82
CA PRO A 174 4.49 0.78 1.58
C PRO A 174 4.55 -0.38 0.57
N PHE A 175 3.58 -0.39 -0.34
CA PHE A 175 3.42 -1.37 -1.40
C PHE A 175 3.03 -0.68 -2.72
N ASP A 176 3.73 -1.02 -3.81
CA ASP A 176 3.50 -0.50 -5.17
C ASP A 176 2.89 -1.61 -6.06
N LEU A 177 1.68 -1.39 -6.59
CA LEU A 177 0.99 -2.38 -7.42
C LEU A 177 1.70 -2.64 -8.76
N GLU A 178 2.70 -1.85 -9.14
CA GLU A 178 3.62 -2.20 -10.24
C GLU A 178 4.33 -3.55 -10.00
N ASP A 179 4.60 -3.92 -8.74
CA ASP A 179 5.31 -5.15 -8.39
C ASP A 179 4.55 -6.43 -8.76
N ILE A 180 3.23 -6.34 -8.89
CA ILE A 180 2.37 -7.48 -9.19
C ILE A 180 2.00 -7.61 -10.67
N LEU A 181 2.39 -6.66 -11.54
CA LEU A 181 1.91 -6.63 -12.93
C LEU A 181 2.30 -7.85 -13.77
N SER A 182 3.38 -8.52 -13.38
CA SER A 182 3.88 -9.71 -14.10
C SER A 182 3.37 -11.05 -13.52
N THR A 183 2.55 -11.00 -12.47
CA THR A 183 1.95 -12.19 -11.85
C THR A 183 0.90 -12.83 -12.77
N SER A 184 0.69 -14.14 -12.61
CA SER A 184 -0.19 -14.92 -13.48
C SER A 184 -1.63 -14.43 -13.47
N GLU A 185 -2.13 -14.02 -12.32
CA GLU A 185 -3.52 -13.61 -12.08
C GLU A 185 -3.80 -12.25 -12.72
N VAL A 186 -2.83 -11.32 -12.67
CA VAL A 186 -2.92 -10.04 -13.40
C VAL A 186 -2.86 -10.28 -14.90
N LEU A 187 -1.90 -11.08 -15.38
CA LEU A 187 -1.77 -11.42 -16.81
C LEU A 187 -2.98 -12.18 -17.37
N ALA A 188 -3.67 -12.95 -16.52
CA ALA A 188 -4.91 -13.65 -16.85
C ALA A 188 -6.16 -12.75 -16.78
N GLY A 189 -6.04 -11.52 -16.25
CA GLY A 189 -7.16 -10.59 -16.04
C GLY A 189 -8.11 -11.01 -14.92
N LEU A 190 -7.64 -11.82 -13.97
CA LEU A 190 -8.40 -12.23 -12.79
C LEU A 190 -8.30 -11.21 -11.65
N VAL A 191 -7.19 -10.46 -11.60
CA VAL A 191 -6.99 -9.32 -10.70
C VAL A 191 -6.65 -8.10 -11.55
N ASP A 192 -7.40 -7.01 -11.36
CA ASP A 192 -7.13 -5.71 -12.00
C ASP A 192 -6.43 -4.80 -10.99
N PRO A 193 -5.13 -4.48 -11.20
CA PRO A 193 -4.39 -3.53 -10.36
C PRO A 193 -5.00 -2.13 -10.31
N ASN A 194 -5.93 -1.78 -11.21
CA ASN A 194 -6.67 -0.53 -11.18
C ASN A 194 -8.04 -0.63 -10.49
N GLU A 195 -8.35 -1.76 -9.86
CA GLU A 195 -9.62 -1.98 -9.16
C GLU A 195 -9.42 -2.93 -7.97
N ILE A 196 -8.43 -2.67 -7.11
CA ILE A 196 -8.20 -3.48 -5.90
C ILE A 196 -9.19 -3.06 -4.82
N ASN A 197 -10.07 -3.98 -4.42
CA ASN A 197 -11.12 -3.75 -3.44
C ASN A 197 -10.83 -4.39 -2.08
N TYR A 198 -9.91 -5.35 -2.04
CA TYR A 198 -9.60 -6.11 -0.84
C TYR A 198 -8.10 -6.28 -0.67
N ILE A 199 -7.67 -6.16 0.59
CA ILE A 199 -6.32 -6.51 1.03
C ILE A 199 -6.47 -7.59 2.10
N ARG A 200 -5.67 -8.66 1.99
CA ARG A 200 -5.52 -9.67 3.03
C ARG A 200 -4.10 -9.60 3.59
N LEU A 201 -4.01 -9.49 4.91
CA LEU A 201 -2.76 -9.63 5.64
C LEU A 201 -2.71 -11.04 6.24
N ARG A 202 -1.59 -11.72 6.08
CA ARG A 202 -1.34 -13.06 6.63
C ARG A 202 -0.07 -13.04 7.47
N ASP A 203 -0.24 -13.36 8.74
CA ASP A 203 0.83 -13.52 9.72
C ASP A 203 1.85 -14.59 9.29
N ILE A 204 3.13 -14.35 9.57
CA ILE A 204 4.20 -15.30 9.27
C ILE A 204 4.65 -15.97 10.57
N ILE A 205 4.55 -17.30 10.64
CA ILE A 205 5.02 -18.03 11.84
C ILE A 205 6.57 -18.10 11.90
N GLY A 206 7.22 -17.86 10.76
CA GLY A 206 8.67 -17.93 10.62
C GLY A 206 9.19 -19.35 10.40
N GLY A 207 10.31 -19.46 9.69
CA GLY A 207 10.95 -20.72 9.32
C GLY A 207 11.52 -21.47 10.52
N GLY A 208 11.12 -22.74 10.69
CA GLY A 208 11.68 -23.69 11.65
C GLY A 208 10.98 -23.78 13.01
N GLU A 209 10.14 -22.81 13.36
CA GLU A 209 9.44 -22.73 14.66
C GLU A 209 7.91 -22.91 14.55
N GLY A 210 7.40 -23.43 13.44
CA GLY A 210 5.97 -23.72 13.29
C GLY A 210 5.44 -23.68 11.86
N GLY A 211 6.25 -23.20 10.91
CA GLY A 211 5.99 -23.24 9.48
C GLY A 211 7.27 -23.22 8.65
N ASP A 212 7.14 -23.56 7.37
CA ASP A 212 8.15 -23.35 6.33
C ASP A 212 7.69 -22.16 5.48
N ASN A 213 7.75 -20.94 6.05
CA ASN A 213 7.41 -19.71 5.34
C ASN A 213 8.64 -19.23 4.55
N TRP A 214 8.43 -19.00 3.26
CA TRP A 214 9.46 -18.60 2.31
C TRP A 214 9.12 -17.25 1.71
N ASP A 215 10.15 -16.49 1.36
CA ASP A 215 9.98 -15.35 0.48
C ASP A 215 9.77 -15.81 -0.99
N GLN A 216 9.79 -14.85 -1.90
CA GLN A 216 9.74 -15.07 -3.34
C GLN A 216 10.94 -14.38 -4.02
N ALA A 217 12.14 -14.42 -3.43
CA ALA A 217 13.31 -13.72 -3.97
C ALA A 217 13.65 -14.15 -5.41
N THR A 218 13.30 -15.37 -5.82
CA THR A 218 13.47 -15.81 -7.21
C THR A 218 12.61 -15.04 -8.22
N TYR A 219 11.46 -14.48 -7.80
CA TYR A 219 10.65 -13.57 -8.63
C TYR A 219 11.45 -12.32 -9.04
N PHE A 220 12.35 -11.91 -8.14
CA PHE A 220 13.20 -10.74 -8.28
C PHE A 220 14.57 -11.03 -8.91
N GLY A 221 14.84 -12.28 -9.26
CA GLY A 221 16.08 -12.69 -9.94
C GLY A 221 17.15 -13.26 -9.03
N ASP A 222 16.87 -13.48 -7.73
CA ASP A 222 17.74 -14.27 -6.87
C ASP A 222 17.84 -15.73 -7.38
N ASN A 223 18.87 -16.44 -6.98
CA ASN A 223 19.06 -17.85 -7.30
C ASN A 223 18.17 -18.80 -6.48
N ARG A 224 17.63 -18.36 -5.34
CA ARG A 224 16.76 -19.17 -4.47
C ARG A 224 15.87 -18.31 -3.59
N ASP A 225 14.80 -18.93 -3.12
CA ASP A 225 13.97 -18.36 -2.06
C ASP A 225 14.60 -18.64 -0.68
N HIS A 226 14.29 -17.77 0.28
CA HIS A 226 14.84 -17.76 1.63
C HIS A 226 13.76 -17.97 2.68
N TRP A 227 14.16 -18.56 3.81
CA TRP A 227 13.28 -18.64 4.97
C TRP A 227 13.08 -17.27 5.58
N ILE A 228 11.83 -16.92 5.83
CA ILE A 228 11.48 -15.72 6.58
C ILE A 228 11.53 -16.07 8.06
N HIS A 229 12.27 -15.32 8.86
CA HIS A 229 12.31 -15.52 10.31
C HIS A 229 11.51 -14.42 11.00
N ASP A 230 10.47 -14.84 11.74
CA ASP A 230 9.53 -13.95 12.43
C ASP A 230 9.39 -14.20 13.94
N GLY A 231 10.17 -15.15 14.47
CA GLY A 231 10.40 -15.23 15.91
C GLY A 231 9.19 -15.61 16.78
N ILE A 232 8.33 -16.55 16.37
CA ILE A 232 7.18 -17.03 17.18
C ILE A 232 7.55 -17.38 18.63
N SER A 233 8.74 -17.92 18.91
CA SER A 233 9.20 -18.20 20.29
C SER A 233 9.36 -16.96 21.18
N TYR A 234 9.31 -15.76 20.60
CA TYR A 234 9.43 -14.47 21.29
C TYR A 234 8.08 -13.82 21.58
N GLY A 235 6.98 -14.51 21.30
CA GLY A 235 5.62 -14.00 21.47
C GLY A 235 5.08 -13.35 20.19
N GLY A 236 5.43 -13.91 19.03
CA GLY A 236 5.12 -13.42 17.70
C GLY A 236 3.63 -13.28 17.37
N GLY A 237 3.33 -12.85 16.15
CA GLY A 237 1.98 -12.66 15.63
C GLY A 237 1.73 -11.21 15.28
N ALA A 238 1.71 -10.88 13.99
CA ALA A 238 1.62 -9.50 13.52
C ALA A 238 0.36 -8.76 13.99
N ASP A 239 0.59 -7.64 14.67
CA ASP A 239 -0.40 -6.80 15.34
C ASP A 239 -0.75 -5.60 14.45
N TRP A 240 -1.63 -5.84 13.48
CA TRP A 240 -1.99 -4.84 12.46
C TRP A 240 -2.72 -3.62 13.04
N ASP A 241 -2.28 -2.40 12.72
CA ASP A 241 -2.93 -1.15 13.15
C ASP A 241 -3.84 -0.56 12.10
N ALA A 242 -3.38 -0.51 10.84
CA ALA A 242 -4.09 0.21 9.79
C ALA A 242 -3.60 -0.16 8.40
N ILE A 243 -4.48 0.05 7.42
CA ILE A 243 -4.10 0.10 5.99
C ILE A 243 -4.56 1.44 5.42
N GLY A 244 -3.60 2.24 4.97
CA GLY A 244 -3.80 3.56 4.38
C GLY A 244 -3.55 3.55 2.89
N VAL A 245 -4.43 4.16 2.11
CA VAL A 245 -4.36 4.17 0.64
C VAL A 245 -3.83 5.50 0.12
N MET A 246 -2.89 5.45 -0.81
CA MET A 246 -2.27 6.61 -1.47
C MET A 246 -2.87 6.87 -2.86
N ASN A 247 -3.14 5.84 -3.67
CA ASN A 247 -3.63 6.01 -5.04
C ASN A 247 -5.05 5.47 -5.24
N ALA A 248 -5.94 6.31 -5.79
CA ALA A 248 -7.38 6.06 -5.87
C ALA A 248 -7.87 5.92 -7.29
N VAL A 249 -8.79 4.98 -7.55
CA VAL A 249 -9.57 5.01 -8.79
C VAL A 249 -10.34 6.32 -8.85
N PRO A 250 -10.10 7.21 -9.83
CA PRO A 250 -10.81 8.49 -9.87
C PRO A 250 -12.30 8.23 -10.01
N ILE A 251 -13.11 8.69 -9.05
CA ILE A 251 -14.57 8.68 -9.22
C ILE A 251 -14.87 9.50 -10.49
N PRO A 252 -15.47 8.90 -11.53
CA PRO A 252 -15.71 9.64 -12.77
C PRO A 252 -16.50 10.91 -12.43
N GLY A 253 -15.95 12.09 -12.77
CA GLY A 253 -16.58 13.39 -12.50
C GLY A 253 -18.01 13.53 -13.06
N ALA A 254 -18.45 12.56 -13.86
CA ALA A 254 -19.84 12.35 -14.25
C ALA A 254 -20.82 12.26 -13.06
N ALA A 255 -20.42 11.67 -11.91
CA ALA A 255 -21.29 11.61 -10.73
C ALA A 255 -21.67 13.02 -10.20
N TRP A 256 -20.73 13.96 -10.23
CA TRP A 256 -20.96 15.36 -9.87
C TRP A 256 -21.64 16.18 -10.99
N LEU A 257 -21.40 15.84 -12.25
CA LEU A 257 -22.08 16.46 -13.41
C LEU A 257 -23.58 16.10 -13.46
N LEU A 258 -23.98 14.90 -13.03
CA LEU A 258 -25.39 14.52 -12.94
C LEU A 258 -26.12 15.29 -11.82
N GLY A 259 -25.48 15.48 -10.66
CA GLY A 259 -26.05 16.26 -9.54
C GLY A 259 -26.24 17.74 -9.87
N SER A 260 -25.25 18.37 -10.52
CA SER A 260 -25.32 19.78 -10.92
C SER A 260 -26.25 20.02 -12.12
N GLY A 261 -26.33 19.06 -13.05
CA GLY A 261 -27.28 19.07 -14.17
C GLY A 261 -28.74 19.05 -13.71
N LEU A 262 -29.07 18.24 -12.69
CA LEU A 262 -30.43 18.17 -12.14
C LEU A 262 -30.87 19.48 -11.45
N LEU A 263 -29.97 20.13 -10.70
CA LEU A 263 -30.24 21.42 -10.05
C LEU A 263 -30.42 22.55 -11.09
N GLY A 264 -29.63 22.53 -12.16
CA GLY A 264 -29.80 23.46 -13.29
C GLY A 264 -31.17 23.35 -13.96
N LEU A 265 -31.68 22.13 -14.15
CA LEU A 265 -33.00 21.87 -14.74
C LEU A 265 -34.15 22.33 -13.83
N ILE A 266 -34.03 22.19 -12.51
CA ILE A 266 -35.03 22.71 -11.55
C ILE A 266 -35.05 24.25 -11.55
N GLY A 267 -33.89 24.90 -11.65
CA GLY A 267 -33.77 26.36 -11.75
C GLY A 267 -34.41 26.94 -13.02
N ILE A 268 -34.25 26.27 -14.16
CA ILE A 268 -34.85 26.67 -15.44
C ILE A 268 -36.39 26.51 -15.41
N ARG A 269 -36.91 25.47 -14.76
CA ARG A 269 -38.36 25.23 -14.65
C ARG A 269 -39.06 26.30 -13.79
N ARG A 270 -38.40 26.83 -12.75
CA ARG A 270 -38.98 27.89 -11.89
C ARG A 270 -39.06 29.25 -12.58
N ARG A 271 -38.17 29.58 -13.51
CA ARG A 271 -38.24 30.86 -14.26
C ARG A 271 -39.39 30.94 -15.27
N LYS A 272 -39.85 29.81 -15.83
CA LYS A 272 -40.95 29.81 -16.81
C LYS A 272 -42.35 29.99 -16.21
N VAL A 273 -42.52 29.79 -14.90
CA VAL A 273 -43.84 29.89 -14.23
C VAL A 273 -44.09 31.28 -13.64
N SER A 274 -43.07 32.14 -13.55
CA SER A 274 -43.16 33.48 -12.93
C SER A 274 -43.60 34.61 -13.88
N ASN A 275 -43.85 34.32 -15.16
CA ASN A 275 -44.30 35.32 -16.12
C ASN A 275 -45.74 35.04 -16.55
N HIS A 276 -46.72 35.23 -15.66
CA HIS A 276 -48.15 35.50 -15.96
C HIS A 276 -48.70 36.37 -14.83
#